data_AF-A0A1V4HXV1-F1
#
_entry.id   AF-A0A1V4HXV1-F1
#
_cell.length_a   1.000
_cell.length_b   1.000
_cell.length_c   1.000
_cell.angle_alpha   90.00
_cell.angle_beta   90.00
_cell.angle_gamma   90.00
#
_symmetry.space_group_name_H-M   'P 1'
#
loop_
_entity.id
_entity.type
_entity.pdbx_description
1 polymer ?
#
loop_
_entity_poly.entity_id
_entity_poly.type
_entity_poly.pdbx_seq_one_letter_code
_entity_poly.pdbx_strand_id
1 'polypeptide(L)'
;MQRLRLKADGRIVEIRDGKEFPLAPSMPVASAAPNGVARSALAAASPSTEPEVRSLRRRARLTQVEFAARLGVPVETIRNWEQGKRMPRGPARALLAVVAHAPEIVFAALDGHID
;
A
#
# COMPACT_ATOMS: atom_id res chain seq x y z
N MET A 1 29.48 23.79 -0.08
CA MET A 1 29.53 22.45 0.55
C MET A 1 28.11 21.90 0.60
N GLN A 2 27.86 20.75 -0.02
CA GLN A 2 26.56 20.09 -0.01
C GLN A 2 26.32 19.45 1.38
N ARG A 3 25.18 19.75 2.02
CA ARG A 3 24.80 19.14 3.32
C ARG A 3 23.42 18.51 3.19
N LEU A 4 23.27 17.27 3.63
CA LEU A 4 22.00 16.55 3.64
C LEU A 4 21.37 16.63 5.04
N ARG A 5 20.03 16.66 5.11
CA ARG A 5 19.28 16.64 6.38
C ARG A 5 18.12 15.65 6.31
N LEU A 6 18.02 14.78 7.32
CA LEU A 6 16.88 13.91 7.55
C LEU A 6 15.78 14.66 8.32
N LYS A 7 14.55 14.61 7.81
CA LYS A 7 13.36 15.20 8.44
C LYS A 7 12.65 14.17 9.34
N ALA A 8 11.83 14.66 10.27
CA ALA A 8 11.08 13.82 11.21
C ALA A 8 10.05 12.88 10.53
N ASP A 9 9.66 13.19 9.29
CA ASP A 9 8.80 12.36 8.44
C ASP A 9 9.58 11.34 7.59
N GLY A 10 10.89 11.21 7.83
CA GLY A 10 11.76 10.25 7.14
C GLY A 10 12.31 10.73 5.79
N ARG A 11 11.96 11.93 5.32
CA ARG A 11 12.48 12.46 4.04
C ARG A 11 13.88 13.03 4.19
N ILE A 12 14.74 12.79 3.20
CA ILE A 12 16.06 13.41 3.09
C ILE A 12 15.94 14.63 2.18
N VAL A 13 16.40 15.78 2.66
CA VAL A 13 16.47 17.03 1.89
C VAL A 13 17.92 17.49 1.76
N GLU A 14 18.21 18.18 0.67
CA GLU A 14 19.50 18.81 0.42
C GLU A 14 19.46 20.27 0.86
N ILE A 15 20.47 20.72 1.60
CA ILE A 15 20.64 22.11 2.01
C ILE A 15 21.70 22.76 1.10
N ARG A 16 21.25 23.72 0.29
CA ARG A 16 22.09 24.56 -0.57
C ARG A 16 21.88 26.02 -0.19
N ASP A 17 22.95 26.70 0.21
CA ASP A 17 22.95 28.11 0.66
C ASP A 17 21.84 28.43 1.68
N GLY A 18 21.64 27.54 2.66
CA GLY A 18 20.63 27.68 3.72
C GLY A 18 19.20 27.39 3.30
N LYS A 19 18.94 27.08 2.02
CA LYS A 19 17.62 26.71 1.50
C LYS A 19 17.51 25.19 1.31
N GLU A 20 16.33 24.67 1.64
CA GLU A 20 16.03 23.24 1.52
C GLU A 20 15.47 22.91 0.13
N PHE A 21 16.03 21.89 -0.50
CA PHE A 21 15.58 21.36 -1.78
C PHE A 21 15.26 19.87 -1.65
N PRO A 22 14.17 19.39 -2.29
CA PRO A 22 13.91 17.96 -2.35
C PRO A 22 15.06 17.27 -3.09
N LEU A 23 15.55 16.15 -2.53
CA LEU A 23 16.53 15.31 -3.19
C LEU A 23 15.84 14.56 -4.34
N ALA A 24 15.73 15.21 -5.50
CA ALA A 24 15.26 14.54 -6.71
C ALA A 24 16.37 13.62 -7.23
N PRO A 25 16.08 12.36 -7.60
CA PRO A 25 17.05 11.53 -8.28
C PRO A 25 17.47 12.23 -9.58
N SER A 26 18.78 12.36 -9.81
CA SER A 26 19.34 12.87 -11.05
C SER A 26 19.02 11.89 -12.18
N MET A 27 17.84 11.99 -12.77
CA MET A 27 17.56 11.43 -14.09
C MET A 27 17.84 12.52 -15.14
N PRO A 28 18.58 12.22 -16.21
CA PRO A 28 18.59 13.11 -17.37
C PRO A 28 17.19 13.05 -18.01
N VAL A 29 16.56 14.22 -18.19
CA VAL A 29 15.35 14.34 -19.00
C VAL A 29 15.71 14.18 -20.47
N ALA A 30 15.60 12.96 -20.99
CA ALA A 30 15.68 12.68 -22.43
C ALA A 30 14.34 13.00 -23.09
N SER A 31 14.36 13.93 -24.05
CA SER A 31 13.26 14.33 -24.91
C SER A 31 13.09 13.38 -26.10
N ALA A 32 11.86 12.88 -26.32
CA ALA A 32 11.20 12.33 -27.55
C ALA A 32 12.00 11.35 -28.48
N ALA A 33 11.52 10.20 -28.99
CA ALA A 33 10.19 9.75 -29.47
C ALA A 33 10.17 8.18 -29.62
N PRO A 34 9.36 7.52 -30.50
CA PRO A 34 8.16 6.74 -30.16
C PRO A 34 8.27 5.21 -30.30
N ASN A 35 7.21 4.54 -29.83
CA ASN A 35 6.78 3.14 -30.05
C ASN A 35 7.52 1.97 -29.38
N GLY A 36 6.77 1.29 -28.51
CA GLY A 36 6.57 -0.15 -28.67
C GLY A 36 7.39 -1.09 -27.78
N VAL A 37 7.12 -1.11 -26.46
CA VAL A 37 7.08 -2.35 -25.68
C VAL A 37 6.11 -2.19 -24.50
N ALA A 38 5.30 -3.22 -24.29
CA ALA A 38 4.12 -3.25 -23.45
C ALA A 38 4.33 -2.68 -22.04
N ARG A 39 3.69 -1.54 -21.74
CA ARG A 39 3.38 -1.17 -20.36
C ARG A 39 2.33 -2.16 -19.87
N SER A 40 2.78 -3.07 -19.00
CA SER A 40 1.92 -3.99 -18.26
C SER A 40 0.68 -3.26 -17.73
N ALA A 41 -0.49 -3.80 -18.06
CA ALA A 41 -1.80 -3.23 -17.82
C ALA A 41 -2.18 -3.28 -16.32
N LEU A 42 -1.56 -2.43 -15.51
CA LEU A 42 -2.03 -2.16 -14.15
C LEU A 42 -2.19 -0.65 -13.89
N ALA A 43 -2.69 0.07 -14.88
CA ALA A 43 -3.15 1.44 -14.73
C ALA A 43 -4.67 1.47 -14.86
N ALA A 44 -5.32 2.01 -13.83
CA ALA A 44 -6.76 2.23 -13.66
C ALA A 44 -7.59 0.98 -13.32
N ALA A 45 -7.36 0.44 -12.11
CA ALA A 45 -8.51 -0.04 -11.36
C ALA A 45 -9.40 1.18 -11.09
N SER A 46 -10.54 1.28 -11.80
CA SER A 46 -11.62 2.19 -11.49
C SER A 46 -11.87 2.19 -9.98
N PRO A 47 -12.25 3.31 -9.34
CA PRO A 47 -12.70 3.27 -7.96
C PRO A 47 -13.97 2.41 -7.91
N SER A 48 -13.79 1.11 -7.66
CA SER A 48 -14.87 0.20 -7.33
C SER A 48 -15.57 0.83 -6.14
N THR A 49 -16.86 1.11 -6.29
CA THR A 49 -17.68 1.80 -5.29
C THR A 49 -17.73 1.04 -3.95
N GLU A 50 -17.33 -0.24 -3.93
CA GLU A 50 -17.10 -1.01 -2.71
C GLU A 50 -15.71 -0.76 -2.12
N PRO A 51 -15.58 -0.54 -0.80
CA PRO A 51 -14.29 -0.39 -0.15
C PRO A 51 -13.45 -1.64 -0.37
N GLU A 52 -12.20 -1.43 -0.80
CA GLU A 52 -11.24 -2.47 -1.22
C GLU A 52 -11.14 -3.65 -0.22
N VAL A 53 -11.23 -3.38 1.08
CA VAL A 53 -11.20 -4.41 2.12
C VAL A 53 -12.39 -5.36 2.05
N ARG A 54 -13.59 -4.85 1.76
CA ARG A 54 -14.82 -5.65 1.67
C ARG A 54 -14.75 -6.60 0.48
N SER A 55 -14.29 -6.10 -0.67
CA SER A 55 -14.14 -6.93 -1.86
C SER A 55 -13.06 -7.99 -1.67
N LEU A 56 -11.93 -7.64 -1.05
CA LEU A 56 -10.88 -8.59 -0.66
C LEU A 56 -11.44 -9.73 0.19
N ARG A 57 -12.15 -9.39 1.27
CA ARG A 57 -12.76 -10.38 2.17
C ARG A 57 -13.77 -11.27 1.45
N ARG A 58 -14.63 -10.68 0.61
CA ARG A 58 -15.66 -11.44 -0.14
C ARG A 58 -15.04 -12.42 -1.12
N ARG A 59 -13.95 -12.04 -1.81
CA ARG A 59 -13.19 -12.96 -2.68
C ARG A 59 -12.59 -14.13 -1.90
N ALA A 60 -12.14 -13.88 -0.67
CA ALA A 60 -11.68 -14.91 0.25
C ALA A 60 -12.81 -15.76 0.87
N ARG A 61 -14.10 -15.43 0.61
CA ARG A 61 -15.29 -16.11 1.15
C ARG A 61 -15.34 -16.15 2.68
N LEU A 62 -14.82 -15.11 3.33
CA LEU A 62 -14.79 -15.01 4.79
C LEU A 62 -15.85 -14.02 5.31
N THR A 63 -16.37 -14.31 6.49
CA THR A 63 -17.12 -13.35 7.31
C THR A 63 -16.17 -12.25 7.84
N GLN A 64 -16.72 -11.14 8.33
CA GLN A 64 -15.91 -10.07 8.93
C GLN A 64 -15.08 -10.56 10.13
N VAL A 65 -15.63 -11.50 10.91
CA VAL A 65 -14.97 -12.06 12.09
C VAL A 65 -13.81 -12.95 11.68
N GLU A 66 -14.01 -13.87 10.74
CA GLU A 66 -12.94 -14.77 10.27
C GLU A 66 -11.82 -13.99 9.59
N PHE A 67 -12.16 -13.00 8.77
CA PHE A 67 -11.16 -12.15 8.12
C PHE A 67 -10.35 -11.32 9.13
N ALA A 68 -11.01 -10.81 10.17
CA ALA A 68 -10.35 -10.11 11.26
C ALA A 68 -9.40 -11.03 12.05
N ALA A 69 -9.86 -12.24 12.37
CA ALA A 69 -9.07 -13.24 13.08
C ALA A 69 -7.80 -13.62 12.28
N ARG A 70 -7.95 -13.94 10.99
CA ARG A 70 -6.79 -14.28 10.13
C ARG A 70 -5.78 -13.15 10.00
N LEU A 71 -6.23 -11.90 9.99
CA LEU A 71 -5.34 -10.74 9.92
C LEU A 71 -4.79 -10.30 11.28
N GLY A 72 -5.20 -10.93 12.38
CA GLY A 72 -4.77 -10.55 13.73
C GLY A 72 -5.23 -9.15 14.14
N VAL A 73 -6.41 -8.71 13.69
CA VAL A 73 -6.96 -7.39 14.03
C VAL A 73 -8.36 -7.50 14.65
N PRO A 74 -8.79 -6.52 15.47
CA PRO A 74 -10.16 -6.50 15.97
C PRO A 74 -11.19 -6.43 14.83
N VAL A 75 -12.34 -7.11 14.99
CA VAL A 75 -13.44 -7.05 14.00
C VAL A 75 -13.94 -5.62 13.77
N GLU A 76 -13.86 -4.76 14.77
CA GLU A 76 -14.19 -3.34 14.64
C GLU A 76 -13.28 -2.62 13.64
N THR A 77 -12.00 -2.97 13.58
CA THR A 77 -11.05 -2.43 12.60
C THR A 77 -11.49 -2.74 11.17
N ILE A 78 -11.88 -4.01 10.91
CA ILE A 78 -12.42 -4.43 9.62
C ILE A 78 -13.70 -3.67 9.29
N ARG A 79 -14.63 -3.54 10.25
CA ARG A 79 -15.87 -2.76 10.06
C ARG A 79 -15.58 -1.30 9.72
N ASN A 80 -14.66 -0.66 10.44
CA ASN A 80 -14.29 0.73 10.22
C ASN A 80 -13.66 0.94 8.83
N TRP A 81 -12.87 0.00 8.34
CA TRP A 81 -12.32 0.03 6.97
C TRP A 81 -13.40 -0.23 5.92
N GLU A 82 -14.24 -1.25 6.10
CA GLU A 82 -15.33 -1.57 5.16
C GLU A 82 -16.47 -0.55 5.14
N GLN A 83 -16.51 0.37 6.11
CA GLN A 83 -17.46 1.49 6.16
C GLN A 83 -16.80 2.82 5.75
N GLY A 84 -15.49 2.84 5.48
CA GLY A 84 -14.75 4.06 5.15
C GLY A 84 -14.57 5.04 6.30
N LYS A 85 -14.89 4.67 7.54
CA LYS A 85 -14.67 5.51 8.75
C LYS A 85 -13.19 5.72 9.04
N ARG A 86 -12.37 4.74 8.64
CA ARG A 86 -10.91 4.75 8.71
C ARG A 86 -10.36 4.06 7.46
N MET A 87 -9.15 4.41 7.06
CA MET A 87 -8.43 3.72 5.99
C MET A 87 -7.28 2.91 6.59
N PRO A 88 -6.96 1.72 6.04
CA PRO A 88 -5.76 0.99 6.41
C PRO A 88 -4.52 1.81 6.08
N ARG A 89 -3.51 1.78 6.97
CA ARG A 89 -2.27 2.54 6.83
C ARG A 89 -1.06 1.66 7.20
N GLY A 90 0.12 2.08 6.75
CA GLY A 90 1.38 1.42 7.11
C GLY A 90 1.37 -0.09 6.82
N PRO A 91 1.74 -0.94 7.80
CA PRO A 91 1.78 -2.39 7.63
C PRO A 91 0.46 -3.02 7.20
N ALA A 92 -0.68 -2.52 7.70
CA ALA A 92 -1.99 -3.06 7.34
C ALA A 92 -2.28 -2.89 5.84
N ARG A 93 -1.90 -1.75 5.26
CA ARG A 93 -2.08 -1.51 3.82
C ARG A 93 -1.18 -2.43 2.99
N ALA A 94 0.06 -2.64 3.43
CA ALA A 94 0.98 -3.57 2.77
C ALA A 94 0.44 -5.01 2.82
N LEU A 95 -0.01 -5.46 4.00
CA LEU A 95 -0.60 -6.80 4.16
C LEU A 95 -1.83 -6.99 3.26
N LEU A 96 -2.76 -6.03 3.23
CA LEU A 96 -3.94 -6.09 2.36
C LEU A 96 -3.56 -6.14 0.87
N ALA A 97 -2.51 -5.42 0.46
CA ALA A 97 -2.00 -5.51 -0.90
C ALA A 97 -1.46 -6.92 -1.22
N VAL A 98 -0.75 -7.57 -0.28
CA VAL A 98 -0.29 -8.95 -0.48
C VAL A 98 -1.47 -9.92 -0.53
N VAL A 99 -2.45 -9.78 0.38
CA VAL A 99 -3.71 -10.55 0.37
C VAL A 99 -4.45 -10.37 -0.95
N ALA A 100 -4.37 -9.19 -1.58
CA ALA A 100 -5.01 -8.93 -2.86
C ALA A 100 -4.46 -9.79 -4.01
N HIS A 101 -3.18 -10.16 -3.94
CA HIS A 101 -2.48 -10.92 -4.97
C HIS A 101 -2.41 -12.42 -4.66
N ALA A 102 -2.23 -12.80 -3.39
CA ALA A 102 -2.00 -14.19 -2.98
C ALA A 102 -2.71 -14.53 -1.65
N PRO A 103 -4.06 -14.52 -1.60
CA PRO A 103 -4.81 -14.70 -0.36
C PRO A 103 -4.56 -16.06 0.31
N GLU A 104 -4.52 -17.15 -0.47
CA GLU A 104 -4.32 -18.51 0.06
C GLU A 104 -2.98 -18.65 0.78
N ILE A 105 -1.90 -18.14 0.18
CA ILE A 105 -0.55 -18.19 0.75
C ILE A 105 -0.46 -17.35 2.02
N VAL A 106 -1.03 -16.15 2.01
CA VAL A 106 -1.02 -15.26 3.18
C VAL A 106 -1.78 -15.90 4.34
N PHE A 107 -2.99 -16.42 4.09
CA PHE A 107 -3.77 -17.02 5.17
C PHE A 107 -3.15 -18.31 5.69
N ALA A 108 -2.59 -19.16 4.83
CA ALA A 108 -1.84 -20.34 5.28
C ALA A 108 -0.64 -19.95 6.16
N ALA A 109 0.06 -18.86 5.83
CA ALA A 109 1.18 -18.36 6.63
C ALA A 109 0.74 -17.77 7.98
N LEU A 110 -0.43 -17.11 8.02
CA LEU A 110 -0.97 -16.47 9.23
C LEU A 110 -1.64 -17.49 10.17
N ASP A 111 -2.33 -18.50 9.65
CA ASP A 111 -3.00 -19.53 10.44
C ASP A 111 -2.00 -20.40 11.24
N GLY A 112 -0.74 -20.51 10.79
CA GLY A 112 0.32 -21.23 11.50
C GLY A 112 1.00 -20.48 12.65
N HIS A 113 0.52 -19.28 13.03
CA HIS A 113 1.11 -18.43 14.07
C HIS A 113 0.09 -17.97 15.15
N ILE A 114 -1.13 -18.51 15.15
CA ILE A 114 -2.17 -18.22 16.14
C ILE A 114 -2.23 -19.39 17.14
N ASP A 115 -1.32 -19.39 18.11
CA ASP A 115 -1.37 -20.20 19.34
C ASP A 115 -1.31 -19.27 20.57
#